data_AF-D6TN78-F1
#
_entry.id   AF-D6TN78-F1
#
_cell.length_a   1.000
_cell.length_b   1.000
_cell.length_c   1.000
_cell.angle_alpha   90.00
_cell.angle_beta   90.00
_cell.angle_gamma   90.00
#
_symmetry.space_group_name_H-M   'P 1'
#
loop_
_entity.id
_entity.type
_entity.pdbx_description
1 polymer ?
#
loop_
_entity_poly.entity_id
_entity_poly.type
_entity_poly.pdbx_seq_one_letter_code
_entity_poly.pdbx_strand_id
1 'polypeptide(L)'
;MEQERTKPQGSWWLRLTAPSGTANYGQANNRAEREYLRRAGLTSVIAPFIFIAPLLLVQQAADYGTIIATASLMFLVVLALIFNRNGKQVTAALLLVLAMDGAIEGALLSAGTLASGWLLTFDLFAIPLVAVAVLLSRRYLWFFAVLHIAFILGDFYLMPHAKDLNDLVALWHGSAIAFARPIIV
;
A
#
# COMPACT_ATOMS: atom_id res chain seq x y z
N MET A 1 8.12 -45.03 0.79
CA MET A 1 8.65 -43.79 1.41
C MET A 1 7.56 -42.75 1.34
N GLU A 2 6.74 -42.71 2.38
CA GLU A 2 5.62 -41.78 2.52
C GLU A 2 6.22 -40.44 2.93
N GLN A 3 6.34 -39.51 1.98
CA GLN A 3 6.73 -38.15 2.30
C GLN A 3 5.64 -37.58 3.19
N GLU A 4 5.97 -37.44 4.48
CA GLU A 4 5.19 -36.74 5.48
C GLU A 4 4.91 -35.33 4.94
N ARG A 5 3.74 -35.14 4.33
CA ARG A 5 3.27 -33.84 3.85
C ARG A 5 3.09 -32.98 5.09
N THR A 6 4.13 -32.26 5.47
CA THR A 6 4.07 -31.20 6.46
C THR A 6 2.97 -30.25 6.00
N LYS A 7 1.81 -30.27 6.69
CA LYS A 7 0.74 -29.32 6.43
C LYS A 7 1.38 -27.94 6.57
N PRO A 8 1.37 -27.09 5.53
CA PRO A 8 2.06 -25.81 5.61
C PRO A 8 1.49 -25.04 6.81
N GLN A 9 2.39 -24.70 7.75
CA GLN A 9 2.05 -23.84 8.89
C GLN A 9 1.49 -22.53 8.31
N GLY A 10 0.32 -22.10 8.80
CA GLY A 10 -0.45 -20.99 8.21
C GLY A 10 -1.56 -21.39 7.22
N SER A 11 -1.80 -22.69 6.97
CA SER A 11 -2.89 -23.11 6.07
C SER A 11 -4.29 -22.70 6.55
N TRP A 12 -4.50 -22.49 7.85
CA TRP A 12 -5.81 -22.08 8.36
C TRP A 12 -6.19 -20.67 7.90
N TRP A 13 -5.25 -19.73 7.94
CA TRP A 13 -5.45 -18.36 7.50
C TRP A 13 -5.75 -18.34 6.00
N LEU A 14 -4.89 -18.96 5.19
CA LEU A 14 -5.11 -19.05 3.74
C LEU A 14 -6.43 -19.72 3.36
N ARG A 15 -6.92 -20.70 4.14
CA ARG A 15 -8.26 -21.29 3.92
C ARG A 15 -9.39 -20.30 4.19
N LEU A 16 -9.22 -19.38 5.12
CA LEU A 16 -10.21 -18.38 5.49
C LEU A 16 -10.25 -17.22 4.48
N THR A 17 -9.10 -16.79 3.98
CA THR A 17 -8.92 -15.51 3.29
C THR A 17 -8.49 -15.58 1.83
N ALA A 18 -8.10 -16.76 1.34
CA ALA A 18 -7.74 -16.97 -0.06
C ALA A 18 -8.63 -18.04 -0.71
N PRO A 19 -8.73 -18.11 -2.05
CA PRO A 19 -9.50 -19.14 -2.75
C PRO A 19 -9.01 -20.56 -2.42
N SER A 20 -9.88 -21.55 -2.60
CA SER A 20 -9.47 -22.96 -2.54
C SER A 20 -8.35 -23.23 -3.55
N GLY A 21 -7.44 -24.15 -3.21
CA GLY A 21 -6.27 -24.45 -4.05
C GLY A 21 -5.06 -23.54 -3.84
N THR A 22 -5.22 -22.38 -3.18
CA THR A 22 -4.10 -21.46 -2.90
C THR A 22 -2.93 -22.13 -2.19
N ALA A 23 -3.19 -22.98 -1.20
CA ALA A 23 -2.14 -23.70 -0.45
C ALA A 23 -1.33 -24.68 -1.32
N ASN A 24 -1.89 -25.14 -2.45
CA ASN A 24 -1.28 -26.11 -3.36
C ASN A 24 -1.11 -25.51 -4.76
N TYR A 25 -0.89 -24.19 -4.88
CA TYR A 25 -0.84 -23.49 -6.17
C TYR A 25 0.17 -24.10 -7.17
N GLY A 26 1.23 -24.75 -6.68
CA GLY A 26 2.20 -25.47 -7.52
C GLY A 26 1.61 -26.64 -8.33
N GLN A 27 0.46 -27.18 -7.90
CA GLN A 27 -0.27 -28.26 -8.57
C GLN A 27 -1.30 -27.75 -9.59
N ALA A 28 -1.43 -26.42 -9.78
CA ALA A 28 -2.37 -25.86 -10.75
C ALA A 28 -2.08 -26.33 -12.18
N ASN A 29 -3.16 -26.56 -12.94
CA ASN A 29 -3.13 -27.19 -14.27
C ASN A 29 -2.46 -26.30 -15.32
N ASN A 30 -2.56 -24.99 -15.17
CA ASN A 30 -2.00 -24.03 -16.11
C ASN A 30 -1.22 -22.90 -15.41
N ARG A 31 -0.34 -22.22 -16.15
CA ARG A 31 0.53 -21.15 -15.60
C ARG A 31 -0.27 -19.93 -15.12
N ALA A 32 -1.37 -19.60 -15.78
CA ALA A 32 -2.20 -18.44 -15.43
C ALA A 32 -2.92 -18.64 -14.08
N GLU A 33 -3.50 -19.82 -13.87
CA GLU A 33 -4.13 -20.27 -12.64
C GLU A 33 -3.12 -20.34 -11.50
N ARG A 34 -1.92 -20.89 -11.77
CA ARG A 34 -0.82 -20.91 -10.79
C ARG A 34 -0.47 -19.49 -10.32
N GLU A 35 -0.30 -18.56 -11.24
CA GLU A 35 0.06 -17.18 -10.92
C GLU A 35 -1.07 -16.46 -10.19
N TYR A 36 -2.32 -16.68 -10.60
CA TYR A 36 -3.51 -16.18 -9.91
C TYR A 36 -3.57 -16.67 -8.46
N LEU A 37 -3.44 -17.98 -8.22
CA LEU A 37 -3.45 -18.56 -6.87
C LEU A 37 -2.26 -18.07 -6.04
N ARG A 38 -1.07 -17.93 -6.64
CA ARG A 38 0.11 -17.35 -5.99
C ARG A 38 -0.17 -15.93 -5.50
N ARG A 39 -0.74 -15.07 -6.36
CA ARG A 39 -1.10 -13.69 -6.00
C ARG A 39 -2.22 -13.61 -4.97
N ALA A 40 -3.20 -14.50 -5.03
CA ALA A 40 -4.27 -14.57 -4.04
C ALA A 40 -3.71 -14.97 -2.65
N GLY A 41 -2.73 -15.89 -2.62
CA GLY A 41 -1.96 -16.22 -1.42
C GLY A 41 -1.17 -15.03 -0.88
N LEU A 42 -0.45 -14.31 -1.75
CA LEU A 42 0.30 -13.11 -1.36
C LEU A 42 -0.62 -12.00 -0.84
N THR A 43 -1.75 -11.76 -1.48
CA THR A 43 -2.78 -10.80 -1.05
C THR A 43 -3.22 -11.13 0.38
N SER A 44 -3.48 -12.41 0.66
CA SER A 44 -3.85 -12.89 1.98
C SER A 44 -2.73 -12.74 3.02
N VAL A 45 -1.46 -12.88 2.63
CA VAL A 45 -0.32 -12.75 3.56
C VAL A 45 -0.01 -11.29 3.87
N ILE A 46 -0.14 -10.41 2.88
CA ILE A 46 0.18 -8.99 3.01
C ILE A 46 -0.91 -8.20 3.75
N ALA A 47 -2.19 -8.53 3.53
CA ALA A 47 -3.32 -7.83 4.12
C ALA A 47 -3.24 -7.65 5.66
N PRO A 48 -2.87 -8.66 6.47
CA PRO A 48 -2.67 -8.46 7.92
C PRO A 48 -1.66 -7.38 8.29
N PHE A 49 -0.57 -7.23 7.53
CA PHE A 49 0.43 -6.19 7.82
C PHE A 49 -0.14 -4.80 7.55
N ILE A 50 -0.88 -4.64 6.45
CA ILE A 50 -1.58 -3.39 6.12
C ILE A 50 -2.66 -3.08 7.18
N PHE A 51 -3.35 -4.11 7.68
CA PHE A 51 -4.37 -3.95 8.72
C PHE A 51 -3.77 -3.50 10.07
N ILE A 52 -2.63 -4.08 10.47
CA ILE A 52 -2.04 -3.87 11.79
C ILE A 52 -1.18 -2.60 11.84
N ALA A 53 -0.45 -2.27 10.77
CA ALA A 53 0.48 -1.14 10.79
C ALA A 53 -0.14 0.19 11.27
N PRO A 54 -1.36 0.59 10.85
CA PRO A 54 -2.01 1.80 11.35
C PRO A 54 -2.38 1.76 12.83
N LEU A 55 -2.65 0.58 13.41
CA LEU A 55 -2.98 0.46 14.83
C LEU A 55 -1.81 0.87 15.73
N LEU A 56 -0.57 0.70 15.25
CA LEU A 56 0.62 1.19 15.94
C LEU A 56 0.68 2.72 15.95
N LEU A 57 0.11 3.36 14.93
CA LEU A 57 0.07 4.82 14.79
C LEU A 57 -1.10 5.44 15.57
N VAL A 58 -2.24 4.75 15.65
CA VAL A 58 -3.43 5.23 16.40
C VAL A 58 -3.14 5.46 17.88
N GLN A 59 -2.21 4.72 18.48
CA GLN A 59 -1.82 4.94 19.88
C GLN A 59 -1.25 6.35 20.13
N GLN A 60 -0.75 7.01 19.08
CA GLN A 60 -0.21 8.37 19.13
C GLN A 60 -1.19 9.42 18.61
N ALA A 61 -2.32 9.01 18.03
CA ALA A 61 -3.29 9.91 17.43
C ALA A 61 -4.32 10.38 18.47
N ALA A 62 -4.42 11.70 18.66
CA ALA A 62 -5.39 12.31 19.57
C ALA A 62 -6.64 12.87 18.85
N ASP A 63 -6.68 12.84 17.52
CA ASP A 63 -7.74 13.44 16.72
C ASP A 63 -8.69 12.40 16.09
N TYR A 64 -9.97 12.77 15.98
CA TYR A 64 -11.02 11.92 15.41
C TYR A 64 -10.78 11.61 13.92
N GLY A 65 -10.10 12.49 13.19
CA GLY A 65 -9.82 12.30 11.75
C GLY A 65 -8.93 11.09 11.52
N THR A 66 -7.82 11.00 12.25
CA THR A 66 -6.90 9.85 12.18
C THR A 66 -7.57 8.54 12.59
N ILE A 67 -8.47 8.57 13.59
CA ILE A 67 -9.24 7.39 14.00
C ILE A 67 -10.17 6.93 12.87
N ILE A 68 -10.92 7.86 12.25
CA ILE A 68 -11.84 7.56 11.14
C ILE A 68 -11.08 7.04 9.92
N ALA A 69 -9.95 7.67 9.57
CA ALA A 69 -9.10 7.23 8.47
C ALA A 69 -8.56 5.82 8.71
N THR A 70 -8.08 5.54 9.92
CA THR A 70 -7.59 4.20 10.29
C THR A 70 -8.70 3.16 10.24
N ALA A 71 -9.87 3.45 10.81
CA ALA A 71 -11.02 2.55 10.76
C ALA A 71 -11.47 2.28 9.32
N SER A 72 -11.44 3.29 8.46
CA SER A 72 -11.78 3.17 7.04
C SER A 72 -10.79 2.28 6.30
N LEU A 73 -9.48 2.45 6.52
CA LEU A 73 -8.45 1.57 5.96
C LEU A 73 -8.67 0.12 6.42
N MET A 74 -8.84 -0.10 7.73
CA MET A 74 -9.05 -1.45 8.28
C MET A 74 -10.29 -2.11 7.66
N PHE A 75 -11.37 -1.35 7.50
CA PHE A 75 -12.58 -1.82 6.83
C PHE A 75 -12.32 -2.22 5.37
N LEU A 76 -11.58 -1.41 4.60
CA LEU A 76 -11.21 -1.72 3.22
C LEU A 76 -10.34 -2.97 3.12
N VAL A 77 -9.44 -3.20 4.07
CA VAL A 77 -8.62 -4.42 4.12
C VAL A 77 -9.48 -5.66 4.39
N VAL A 78 -10.46 -5.57 5.30
CA VAL A 78 -11.41 -6.67 5.54
C VAL A 78 -12.22 -6.97 4.28
N LEU A 79 -12.73 -5.93 3.60
CA LEU A 79 -13.40 -6.11 2.31
C LEU A 79 -12.48 -6.76 1.28
N ALA A 80 -11.23 -6.32 1.17
CA ALA A 80 -10.26 -6.93 0.27
C ALA A 80 -10.08 -8.43 0.56
N LEU A 81 -9.99 -8.85 1.82
CA LEU A 81 -9.92 -10.26 2.20
C LEU A 81 -11.17 -11.04 1.78
N ILE A 82 -12.36 -10.46 1.92
CA ILE A 82 -13.62 -11.07 1.46
C ILE A 82 -13.62 -11.23 -0.07
N PHE A 83 -13.24 -10.18 -0.81
CA PHE A 83 -13.12 -10.25 -2.27
C PHE A 83 -12.08 -11.28 -2.71
N ASN A 84 -10.94 -11.36 -2.01
CA ASN A 84 -9.89 -12.32 -2.29
C ASN A 84 -10.39 -13.75 -2.10
N ARG A 85 -11.09 -14.02 -0.99
CA ARG A 85 -11.71 -15.32 -0.71
C ARG A 85 -12.72 -15.75 -1.78
N ASN A 86 -13.50 -14.79 -2.30
CA ASN A 86 -14.45 -15.00 -3.39
C ASN A 86 -13.80 -15.10 -4.78
N GLY A 87 -12.47 -15.19 -4.85
CA GLY A 87 -11.74 -15.33 -6.10
C GLY A 87 -11.57 -14.06 -6.91
N LYS A 88 -12.02 -12.90 -6.39
CA LYS A 88 -11.85 -11.59 -7.03
C LYS A 88 -10.50 -10.98 -6.64
N GLN A 89 -9.41 -11.68 -6.93
CA GLN A 89 -8.04 -11.33 -6.50
C GLN A 89 -7.61 -9.93 -6.95
N VAL A 90 -7.89 -9.55 -8.19
CA VAL A 90 -7.51 -8.23 -8.72
C VAL A 90 -8.24 -7.11 -7.97
N THR A 91 -9.54 -7.28 -7.72
CA THR A 91 -10.33 -6.32 -6.93
C THR A 91 -9.80 -6.20 -5.50
N ALA A 92 -9.48 -7.33 -4.87
CA ALA A 92 -8.89 -7.33 -3.54
C ALA A 92 -7.55 -6.58 -3.49
N ALA A 93 -6.65 -6.86 -4.45
CA ALA A 93 -5.37 -6.17 -4.52
C ALA A 93 -5.53 -4.66 -4.78
N LEU A 94 -6.47 -4.26 -5.64
CA LEU A 94 -6.78 -2.83 -5.86
C LEU A 94 -7.31 -2.17 -4.58
N LEU A 95 -8.20 -2.82 -3.83
CA LEU A 95 -8.70 -2.29 -2.56
C LEU A 95 -7.56 -2.09 -1.55
N LEU A 96 -6.61 -3.03 -1.46
CA LEU A 96 -5.45 -2.86 -0.56
C LEU A 96 -4.58 -1.69 -0.98
N VAL A 97 -4.29 -1.55 -2.27
CA VAL A 97 -3.48 -0.46 -2.83
C VAL A 97 -4.15 0.89 -2.58
N LEU A 98 -5.42 1.02 -2.95
CA LEU A 98 -6.20 2.24 -2.75
C LEU A 98 -6.37 2.59 -1.27
N ALA A 99 -6.44 1.61 -0.37
CA ALA A 99 -6.49 1.87 1.06
C ALA A 99 -5.16 2.43 1.59
N MET A 100 -4.02 1.96 1.09
CA MET A 100 -2.70 2.53 1.41
C MET A 100 -2.54 3.93 0.82
N ASP A 101 -2.86 4.09 -0.47
CA ASP A 101 -2.79 5.39 -1.16
C ASP A 101 -3.67 6.43 -0.45
N GLY A 102 -4.94 6.09 -0.18
CA GLY A 102 -5.86 6.99 0.51
C GLY A 102 -5.42 7.39 1.92
N ALA A 103 -4.70 6.52 2.63
CA ALA A 103 -4.14 6.86 3.93
C ALA A 103 -2.95 7.82 3.82
N ILE A 104 -2.04 7.60 2.85
CA ILE A 104 -0.90 8.48 2.59
C ILE A 104 -1.38 9.85 2.08
N GLU A 105 -2.22 9.85 1.05
CA GLU A 105 -2.79 11.06 0.45
C GLU A 105 -3.65 11.83 1.44
N GLY A 106 -4.50 11.12 2.21
CA GLY A 106 -5.32 11.74 3.26
C GLY A 106 -4.48 12.43 4.33
N ALA A 107 -3.37 11.82 4.76
CA ALA A 107 -2.44 12.44 5.71
C ALA A 107 -1.79 13.72 5.15
N LEU A 108 -1.35 13.71 3.89
CA LEU A 108 -0.77 14.88 3.23
C LEU A 108 -1.78 16.02 3.07
N LEU A 109 -2.96 15.72 2.53
CA LEU A 109 -3.98 16.73 2.25
C LEU A 109 -4.57 17.34 3.54
N SER A 110 -4.64 16.57 4.63
CA SER A 110 -5.12 17.06 5.93
C SER A 110 -4.12 17.96 6.65
N ALA A 111 -2.83 17.94 6.28
CA ALA A 111 -1.82 18.83 6.86
C ALA A 111 -2.06 20.31 6.51
N GLY A 112 -2.76 20.60 5.41
CA GLY A 112 -3.14 21.95 4.96
C GLY A 112 -2.00 22.81 4.40
N THR A 113 -0.78 22.66 4.91
CA THR A 113 0.45 23.30 4.40
C THR A 113 1.57 22.28 4.29
N LEU A 114 2.29 22.29 3.18
CA LEU A 114 3.41 21.40 2.95
C LEU A 114 4.67 21.93 3.65
N ALA A 115 5.06 21.26 4.74
CA ALA A 115 6.31 21.50 5.46
C ALA A 115 7.39 20.51 5.03
N SER A 116 8.66 20.83 5.33
CA SER A 116 9.80 20.01 4.91
C SER A 116 9.78 18.59 5.47
N GLY A 117 9.19 18.38 6.64
CA GLY A 117 9.02 17.07 7.25
C GLY A 117 8.07 16.14 6.50
N TRP A 118 7.11 16.70 5.74
CA TRP A 118 6.16 15.92 4.95
C TRP A 118 6.74 15.35 3.66
N LEU A 119 7.91 15.81 3.23
CA LEU A 119 8.55 15.29 2.02
C LEU A 119 8.91 13.81 2.15
N LEU A 120 9.22 13.33 3.37
CA LEU A 120 9.46 11.91 3.64
C LEU A 120 8.20 11.06 3.44
N THR A 121 7.01 11.66 3.59
CA THR A 121 5.74 10.97 3.36
C THR A 121 5.56 10.61 1.89
N PHE A 122 6.16 11.35 0.95
CA PHE A 122 6.14 10.98 -0.47
C PHE A 122 6.91 9.67 -0.74
N ASP A 123 7.96 9.37 0.02
CA ASP A 123 8.71 8.11 -0.11
C ASP A 123 7.84 6.90 0.27
N LEU A 124 6.79 7.10 1.08
CA LEU A 124 5.87 6.04 1.46
C LEU A 124 5.06 5.52 0.26
N PHE A 125 4.91 6.29 -0.83
CA PHE A 125 4.28 5.79 -2.07
C PHE A 125 5.05 4.62 -2.71
N ALA A 126 6.31 4.40 -2.34
CA ALA A 126 7.04 3.19 -2.74
C ALA A 126 6.36 1.91 -2.24
N ILE A 127 5.73 1.94 -1.06
CA ILE A 127 5.06 0.77 -0.45
C ILE A 127 3.86 0.30 -1.29
N PRO A 128 2.84 1.14 -1.59
CA PRO A 128 1.74 0.74 -2.47
C PRO A 128 2.24 0.39 -3.87
N LEU A 129 3.29 1.05 -4.39
CA LEU A 129 3.85 0.71 -5.70
C LEU A 129 4.48 -0.68 -5.74
N VAL A 130 5.21 -1.07 -4.68
CA VAL A 130 5.73 -2.44 -4.50
C VAL A 130 4.57 -3.43 -4.37
N ALA A 131 3.52 -3.08 -3.62
CA ALA A 131 2.34 -3.93 -3.52
C ALA A 131 1.67 -4.14 -4.88
N VAL A 132 1.56 -3.10 -5.72
CA VAL A 132 1.09 -3.21 -7.10
C VAL A 132 1.99 -4.14 -7.91
N ALA A 133 3.31 -4.00 -7.82
CA ALA A 133 4.26 -4.86 -8.55
C ALA A 133 4.12 -6.34 -8.17
N VAL A 134 3.85 -6.62 -6.90
CA VAL A 134 3.76 -7.98 -6.35
C VAL A 134 2.37 -8.61 -6.57
N LEU A 135 1.31 -7.84 -6.40
CA LEU A 135 -0.08 -8.33 -6.37
C LEU A 135 -0.82 -8.17 -7.71
N LEU A 136 -0.43 -7.19 -8.53
CA LEU A 136 -1.13 -6.83 -9.77
C LEU A 136 -0.25 -7.07 -11.00
N SER A 137 -0.79 -6.79 -12.18
CA SER A 137 -0.05 -6.93 -13.44
C SER A 137 0.81 -5.69 -13.70
N ARG A 138 1.84 -5.84 -14.55
CA ARG A 138 2.74 -4.75 -14.93
C ARG A 138 2.03 -3.50 -15.48
N ARG A 139 0.82 -3.66 -16.05
CA ARG A 139 0.02 -2.53 -16.54
C ARG A 139 -0.42 -1.61 -15.39
N TYR A 140 -0.82 -2.18 -14.26
CA TYR A 140 -1.19 -1.40 -13.08
C TYR A 140 0.03 -0.71 -12.48
N LEU A 141 1.21 -1.33 -12.51
CA LEU A 141 2.44 -0.70 -12.01
C LEU A 141 2.71 0.63 -12.71
N TRP A 142 2.63 0.67 -14.04
CA TRP A 142 2.82 1.91 -14.79
C TRP A 142 1.71 2.93 -14.53
N PHE A 143 0.46 2.47 -14.43
CA PHE A 143 -0.66 3.35 -14.12
C PHE A 143 -0.50 4.03 -12.77
N PHE A 144 -0.24 3.26 -11.71
CA PHE A 144 -0.04 3.81 -10.35
C PHE A 144 1.24 4.64 -10.26
N ALA A 145 2.34 4.25 -10.93
CA ALA A 145 3.54 5.08 -10.97
C ALA A 145 3.27 6.48 -11.54
N VAL A 146 2.55 6.57 -12.66
CA VAL A 146 2.18 7.86 -13.26
C VAL A 146 1.24 8.63 -12.35
N LEU A 147 0.27 7.96 -11.72
CA LEU A 147 -0.66 8.58 -10.78
C LEU A 147 0.06 9.16 -9.55
N HIS A 148 0.97 8.40 -8.94
CA HIS A 148 1.77 8.85 -7.80
C HIS A 148 2.69 10.01 -8.18
N ILE A 149 3.36 9.96 -9.35
CA ILE A 149 4.17 11.10 -9.84
C ILE A 149 3.29 12.34 -10.02
N ALA A 150 2.13 12.20 -10.66
CA ALA A 150 1.21 13.31 -10.88
C ALA A 150 0.69 13.88 -9.55
N PHE A 151 0.39 13.02 -8.58
CA PHE A 151 -0.03 13.42 -7.24
C PHE A 151 1.09 14.17 -6.52
N ILE A 152 2.30 13.63 -6.45
CA ILE A 152 3.45 14.26 -5.77
C ILE A 152 3.77 15.63 -6.37
N LEU A 153 3.79 15.74 -7.70
CA LEU A 153 4.01 17.03 -8.36
C LEU A 153 2.84 17.99 -8.12
N GLY A 154 1.61 17.51 -8.22
CA GLY A 154 0.41 18.30 -7.96
C GLY A 154 0.39 18.85 -6.54
N ASP A 155 0.61 17.99 -5.55
CA ASP A 155 0.65 18.33 -4.13
C ASP A 155 1.76 19.36 -3.86
N PHE A 156 2.98 19.10 -4.36
CA PHE A 156 4.10 20.01 -4.20
C PHE A 156 3.83 21.38 -4.83
N TYR A 157 3.30 21.46 -6.06
CA TYR A 157 3.13 22.76 -6.74
C TYR A 157 1.86 23.51 -6.37
N LEU A 158 0.80 22.82 -5.92
CA LEU A 158 -0.49 23.43 -5.64
C LEU A 158 -0.70 23.72 -4.15
N MET A 159 -0.07 22.95 -3.25
CA MET A 159 -0.22 23.21 -1.82
C MET A 159 0.57 24.45 -1.37
N PRO A 160 0.03 25.22 -0.41
CA PRO A 160 0.78 26.26 0.26
C PRO A 160 1.99 25.66 0.98
N HIS A 161 3.18 26.23 0.75
CA HIS A 161 4.40 25.79 1.40
C HIS A 161 4.56 26.50 2.74
N ALA A 162 4.89 25.75 3.78
CA ALA A 162 5.27 26.33 5.06
C ALA A 162 6.62 27.07 4.94
N LYS A 163 6.89 27.96 5.89
CA LYS A 163 8.07 28.84 5.86
C LYS A 163 9.38 28.05 5.77
N ASP A 164 9.49 26.97 6.53
CA ASP A 164 10.67 26.09 6.56
C ASP A 164 10.97 25.51 5.16
N LEU A 165 9.94 25.08 4.44
CA LEU A 165 10.10 24.53 3.10
C LEU A 165 10.49 25.62 2.10
N ASN A 166 9.90 26.82 2.19
CA ASN A 166 10.30 27.96 1.36
C ASN A 166 11.76 28.35 1.59
N ASP A 167 12.20 28.40 2.86
CA ASP A 167 13.59 28.70 3.22
C ASP A 167 14.55 27.65 2.62
N LEU A 168 14.19 26.35 2.66
CA LEU A 168 14.98 25.28 2.06
C LEU A 168 15.03 25.35 0.52
N VAL A 169 13.90 25.63 -0.12
CA VAL A 169 13.84 25.79 -1.58
C VAL A 169 14.70 26.97 -2.04
N ALA A 170 14.68 28.07 -1.29
CA ALA A 170 15.54 29.22 -1.54
C ALA A 170 17.02 28.88 -1.36
N LEU A 171 17.37 28.16 -0.27
CA LEU A 171 18.74 27.70 0.00
C LEU A 171 19.28 26.79 -1.12
N TRP A 172 18.40 25.99 -1.73
CA TRP A 172 18.75 25.05 -2.79
C TRP A 172 18.64 25.63 -4.20
N HIS A 173 18.36 26.92 -4.33
CA HIS A 173 18.27 27.58 -5.63
C HIS A 173 17.22 26.94 -6.56
N GLY A 174 16.18 26.32 -6.01
CA GLY A 174 15.09 25.74 -6.80
C GLY A 174 14.45 24.49 -6.20
N SER A 175 13.22 24.20 -6.64
CA SER A 175 12.43 23.06 -6.15
C SER A 175 12.93 21.70 -6.65
N ALA A 176 13.66 21.65 -7.77
CA ALA A 176 14.14 20.40 -8.37
C ALA A 176 15.02 19.58 -7.39
N ILE A 177 15.80 20.27 -6.55
CA ILE A 177 16.67 19.63 -5.57
C ILE A 177 15.87 18.99 -4.44
N ALA A 178 14.65 19.48 -4.15
CA ALA A 178 13.78 18.87 -3.15
C ALA A 178 13.32 17.45 -3.54
N PHE A 179 13.26 17.15 -4.83
CA PHE A 179 12.95 15.81 -5.36
C PHE A 179 14.17 14.92 -5.53
N ALA A 180 15.36 15.51 -5.60
CA ALA A 180 16.63 14.80 -5.79
C ALA A 180 17.35 14.51 -4.45
N ARG A 181 16.70 14.79 -3.30
CA ARG A 181 17.34 14.69 -1.98
C ARG A 181 17.94 13.28 -1.77
N PRO A 182 19.25 13.16 -1.48
CA PRO A 182 19.76 11.97 -0.83
C PRO A 182 19.14 11.86 0.57
N ILE A 183 18.80 10.64 1.01
CA ILE A 183 18.33 10.35 2.37
C ILE A 183 19.47 10.75 3.33
N ILE A 184 19.47 11.99 3.80
CA ILE A 184 20.37 12.45 4.85
C ILE A 184 19.48 12.71 6.06
N VAL A 185 19.45 11.69 6.93
CA VAL A 185 19.02 11.78 8.32
C VAL A 185 20.07 12.54 9.11
#